data_AF-A0A2V4ALN4-F1
#
_entry.id   AF-A0A2V4ALN4-F1
#
_cell.length_a   1.000
_cell.length_b   1.000
_cell.length_c   1.000
_cell.angle_alpha   90.00
_cell.angle_beta   90.00
_cell.angle_gamma   90.00
#
_symmetry.space_group_name_H-M   'P 1'
#
loop_
_entity.id
_entity.type
_entity.pdbx_description
1 polymer ?
#
loop_
_entity_poly.entity_id
_entity_poly.type
_entity_poly.pdbx_seq_one_letter_code
_entity_poly.pdbx_strand_id
1 'polypeptide(L)'
;MNEDTRAMLAALAALRNDLDEGIEALRRGELTVPRQHELAASLIEVGEQLDDHADHQAATSNGHADGYGFGEQDGIASPHDDEEA
;
A
#
# COMPACT_ATOMS: atom_id res chain seq x y z
N MET A 1 13.80 2.43 5.36
CA MET A 1 12.92 1.42 4.75
C MET A 1 12.01 0.90 5.85
N ASN A 2 10.69 0.98 5.65
CA ASN A 2 9.70 0.47 6.61
C ASN A 2 9.86 -1.07 6.73
N GLU A 3 9.64 -1.61 7.92
CA GLU A 3 9.54 -3.05 8.18
C GLU A 3 8.50 -3.72 7.27
N ASP A 4 7.36 -3.08 6.99
CA ASP A 4 6.34 -3.59 6.07
C ASP A 4 6.90 -3.76 4.65
N THR A 5 7.68 -2.79 4.16
CA THR A 5 8.34 -2.89 2.85
C THR A 5 9.39 -4.00 2.86
N ARG A 6 10.08 -4.23 3.99
CA ARG A 6 11.06 -5.32 4.09
C ARG A 6 10.39 -6.68 4.06
N ALA A 7 9.29 -6.83 4.78
CA ALA A 7 8.46 -8.03 4.76
C ALA A 7 7.92 -8.30 3.35
N MET A 8 7.40 -7.27 2.67
CA MET A 8 6.90 -7.40 1.30
C MET A 8 7.99 -7.82 0.31
N LEU A 9 9.19 -7.24 0.40
CA LEU A 9 10.32 -7.66 -0.45
C LEU A 9 10.74 -9.12 -0.18
N ALA A 10 10.70 -9.58 1.07
CA ALA A 10 11.00 -10.96 1.40
C ALA A 10 9.95 -11.93 0.81
N ALA A 11 8.66 -11.58 0.90
CA ALA A 11 7.57 -12.35 0.31
C ALA A 11 7.69 -12.45 -1.22
N LEU A 12 7.96 -11.32 -1.90
CA LEU A 12 8.17 -11.30 -3.36
C LEU A 12 9.42 -12.09 -3.78
N ALA A 13 10.49 -12.04 -2.98
CA ALA A 13 11.70 -12.82 -3.26
C ALA A 13 11.47 -14.33 -3.11
N ALA A 14 10.70 -14.75 -2.10
CA ALA A 14 10.30 -16.15 -1.93
C ALA A 14 9.43 -16.62 -3.10
N LEU A 15 8.39 -15.84 -3.45
CA LEU A 15 7.50 -16.14 -4.56
C LEU A 15 8.23 -16.26 -5.89
N ARG A 16 9.24 -15.42 -6.15
CA ARG A 16 10.06 -15.51 -7.36
C ARG A 16 10.73 -16.88 -7.49
N ASN A 17 11.32 -17.39 -6.40
CA ASN A 17 12.00 -18.68 -6.43
C ASN A 17 11.00 -19.82 -6.70
N ASP A 18 9.85 -19.79 -6.03
CA ASP A 18 8.79 -20.79 -6.23
C ASP A 18 8.23 -20.75 -7.66
N LEU A 19 8.12 -19.56 -8.24
CA LEU A 19 7.69 -19.36 -9.63
C LEU A 19 8.71 -19.88 -10.64
N ASP A 20 10.00 -19.61 -10.43
CA ASP A 20 11.06 -20.10 -11.32
C ASP A 20 11.05 -21.64 -11.35
N GLU A 21 10.94 -22.28 -10.19
CA GLU A 21 10.82 -23.74 -10.08
C GLU A 21 9.53 -24.27 -10.73
N GLY A 22 8.40 -23.61 -10.48
CA GLY A 22 7.10 -23.97 -11.05
C GLY A 22 7.06 -23.85 -12.58
N ILE A 23 7.66 -22.80 -13.14
CA ILE A 23 7.77 -22.58 -14.60
C ILE A 23 8.61 -23.68 -15.24
N GLU A 24 9.76 -24.02 -14.65
CA GLU A 24 10.59 -25.11 -15.16
C GLU A 24 9.87 -26.46 -15.08
N ALA A 25 9.17 -26.76 -13.98
CA ALA A 25 8.36 -27.96 -13.86
C ALA A 25 7.20 -27.99 -14.88
N LEU A 26 6.53 -26.87 -15.16
CA LEU A 26 5.50 -26.76 -16.20
C LEU A 26 6.07 -27.02 -17.60
N ARG A 27 7.23 -26.44 -17.92
CA ARG A 27 7.91 -26.65 -19.21
C ARG A 27 8.25 -28.12 -19.44
N ARG A 28 8.62 -28.85 -18.38
CA ARG A 28 8.91 -30.29 -18.44
C ARG A 28 7.65 -31.17 -18.35
N GLY A 29 6.46 -30.60 -18.11
CA GLY A 29 5.24 -31.37 -17.89
C GLY A 29 5.21 -32.15 -16.57
N GLU A 30 6.03 -31.74 -15.60
CA GLU A 30 6.24 -32.41 -14.31
C GLU A 30 5.46 -31.76 -13.17
N LEU A 31 4.88 -30.58 -13.39
CA LEU A 31 4.08 -29.90 -12.36
C LEU A 31 2.70 -30.55 -12.22
N THR A 32 2.51 -31.30 -11.14
CA THR A 32 1.25 -31.98 -10.85
C THR A 32 0.11 -30.99 -10.60
N VAL A 33 -1.13 -31.38 -10.85
CA VAL A 33 -2.32 -30.53 -10.62
C VAL A 33 -2.40 -30.00 -9.18
N PRO A 34 -2.16 -30.80 -8.11
CA PRO A 34 -2.10 -30.26 -6.75
C PRO A 34 -1.06 -29.15 -6.59
N ARG A 35 0.14 -29.33 -7.15
CA ARG A 35 1.19 -28.31 -7.10
C ARG A 35 0.84 -27.05 -7.89
N GLN A 36 0.09 -27.17 -8.99
CA GLN A 36 -0.45 -26.01 -9.71
C GLN A 36 -1.43 -25.21 -8.83
N HIS A 37 -2.30 -25.90 -8.08
CA HIS A 37 -3.22 -25.23 -7.15
C HIS A 37 -2.48 -24.56 -5.99
N GLU A 38 -1.46 -25.20 -5.42
CA GLU A 38 -0.61 -24.61 -4.39
C GLU A 38 0.07 -23.33 -4.89
N LEU A 39 0.71 -23.38 -6.07
CA LEU A 39 1.36 -22.21 -6.68
C LEU A 39 0.36 -21.08 -6.94
N ALA A 40 -0.84 -21.41 -7.43
CA ALA A 40 -1.90 -20.43 -7.66
C ALA A 40 -2.36 -19.78 -6.34
N ALA A 41 -2.49 -20.55 -5.26
CA ALA A 41 -2.86 -20.02 -3.95
C ALA A 41 -1.79 -19.05 -3.42
N SER A 42 -0.51 -19.41 -3.51
CA SER A 42 0.59 -18.52 -3.10
C SER A 42 0.66 -17.23 -3.90
N LEU A 43 0.40 -17.29 -5.21
CA LEU A 43 0.30 -16.10 -6.07
C LEU A 43 -0.82 -15.15 -5.63
N ILE A 44 -1.98 -15.70 -5.27
CA ILE A 44 -3.12 -14.91 -4.79
C ILE A 44 -2.77 -14.26 -3.46
N GLU A 45 -2.26 -15.04 -2.49
CA GLU A 45 -1.94 -14.56 -1.15
C GLU A 45 -0.90 -13.42 -1.18
N VAL A 46 0.19 -13.59 -1.94
CA VAL A 46 1.20 -12.52 -2.08
C VAL A 46 0.66 -11.33 -2.86
N GLY A 47 -0.24 -11.56 -3.83
CA GLY A 47 -0.94 -10.51 -4.54
C GLY A 47 -1.81 -9.65 -3.63
N GLU A 48 -2.58 -10.27 -2.74
CA GLU A 48 -3.38 -9.58 -1.71
C GLU A 48 -2.49 -8.78 -0.75
N GLN A 49 -1.38 -9.37 -0.27
CA GLN A 49 -0.42 -8.64 0.57
C GLN A 49 0.21 -7.42 -0.13
N LEU A 50 0.45 -7.51 -1.45
CA LEU A 50 0.98 -6.38 -2.22
C LEU A 50 -0.05 -5.25 -2.35
N ASP A 51 -1.31 -5.60 -2.56
CA ASP A 51 -2.42 -4.65 -2.65
C ASP A 51 -2.61 -3.91 -1.31
N ASP A 52 -2.67 -4.66 -0.20
CA ASP A 52 -2.71 -4.09 1.15
C ASP A 52 -1.50 -3.17 1.43
N HIS A 53 -0.31 -3.55 0.96
CA HIS A 53 0.88 -2.70 1.10
C HIS A 53 0.75 -1.40 0.31
N ALA A 54 0.20 -1.44 -0.91
CA ALA A 54 -0.03 -0.27 -1.74
C ALA A 54 -1.07 0.67 -1.09
N ASP A 55 -2.15 0.12 -0.56
CA ASP A 55 -3.19 0.88 0.15
C ASP A 55 -2.63 1.56 1.40
N HIS A 56 -1.83 0.85 2.20
CA HIS A 56 -1.15 1.45 3.35
C HIS A 56 -0.19 2.58 2.93
N GLN A 57 0.58 2.41 1.85
CA GLN A 57 1.44 3.47 1.33
C GLN A 57 0.62 4.69 0.86
N ALA A 58 -0.49 4.46 0.17
CA ALA A 58 -1.39 5.52 -0.29
C ALA A 58 -2.01 6.29 0.89
N ALA A 59 -2.48 5.58 1.93
CA ALA A 59 -3.02 6.20 3.14
C ALA A 59 -1.96 7.01 3.90
N THR A 60 -0.74 6.49 4.01
CA THR A 60 0.36 7.16 4.74
C THR A 60 0.89 8.38 3.98
N SER A 61 0.94 8.31 2.64
CA SER A 61 1.37 9.44 1.79
C SER A 61 0.31 10.56 1.69
N ASN A 62 -0.98 10.21 1.70
CA ASN A 62 -2.08 11.19 1.77
C ASN A 62 -2.23 11.83 3.17
N GLY A 63 -1.57 11.29 4.20
CA GLY A 63 -1.48 11.90 5.54
C GLY A 63 -0.51 13.09 5.64
N HIS A 64 0.14 13.49 4.55
CA HIS A 64 1.06 14.64 4.49
C HIS A 64 0.68 15.66 3.39
N ALA A 65 -0.61 15.80 3.08
CA ALA A 65 -1.10 17.03 2.46
C ALA A 65 -1.33 18.09 3.55
N ASP A 66 -0.26 18.83 3.85
CA ASP A 66 -0.24 20.18 4.43
C ASP A 66 -1.13 20.44 5.65
N GLY A 67 -0.68 19.92 6.80
CA GLY A 67 -1.10 20.44 8.10
C GLY A 67 0.04 21.18 8.80
N TYR A 68 0.02 22.52 8.68
CA TYR A 68 0.41 23.56 9.67
C TYR A 68 1.59 24.51 9.36
N GLY A 69 1.20 25.76 9.10
CA GLY A 69 1.96 26.99 9.33
C GLY A 69 0.98 28.17 9.47
N PHE A 70 0.48 28.41 10.69
CA PHE A 70 -0.28 29.60 11.10
C PHE A 70 0.60 30.87 11.00
N GLY A 71 0.01 32.02 10.63
CA GLY A 71 0.64 33.33 10.86
C GLY A 71 0.07 34.53 10.09
N GLU A 72 -1.01 35.12 10.62
CA GLU A 72 -1.31 36.57 10.65
C GLU A 72 -1.98 37.30 9.45
N GLN A 73 -3.22 37.74 9.75
CA GLN A 73 -3.78 39.09 9.57
C GLN A 73 -4.31 39.52 8.18
N ASP A 74 -5.61 39.34 8.00
CA ASP A 74 -6.56 40.41 7.62
C ASP A 74 -7.84 40.10 8.43
N GLY A 75 -8.09 40.69 9.59
CA GLY A 75 -8.54 42.08 9.73
C GLY A 75 -9.99 42.17 9.21
N ILE A 76 -11.05 42.46 9.97
CA ILE A 76 -11.26 43.09 11.27
C ILE A 76 -12.68 42.63 11.69
N ALA A 77 -12.83 42.11 12.90
CA ALA A 77 -14.11 42.20 13.60
C ALA A 77 -14.32 43.68 13.93
N SER A 78 -15.29 44.33 13.29
CA SER A 78 -15.78 45.63 13.77
C SER A 78 -17.04 45.41 14.62
N PRO A 79 -17.17 46.17 15.71
CA PRO A 79 -18.09 45.89 16.80
C PRO A 79 -19.49 46.43 16.51
N HIS A 80 -20.43 45.93 17.30
CA HIS A 80 -21.73 46.51 17.57
C HIS A 80 -21.57 47.91 18.19
N ASP A 81 -22.33 48.89 17.71
CA ASP A 81 -22.79 50.17 18.32
C ASP A 81 -23.38 50.99 17.12
N ASP A 82 -24.55 51.65 17.11
CA ASP A 82 -25.43 52.11 18.18
C ASP A 82 -26.79 52.56 17.59
N GLU A 83 -27.71 52.82 18.51
CA GLU A 83 -29.07 53.37 18.48
C GLU A 83 -29.41 54.60 17.58
N GLU A 84 -30.74 54.73 17.33
CA GLU A 84 -31.57 55.96 17.16
C GLU A 84 -31.46 56.83 15.88
N ALA A 85 -32.53 56.80 15.07
CA ALA A 85 -33.45 57.94 14.80
C ALA A 85 -34.62 57.52 13.89
#